data_AF-A0A3S0JYZ9-F1
#
_entry.id   AF-A0A3S0JYZ9-F1
#
_cell.length_a   1.000
_cell.length_b   1.000
_cell.length_c   1.000
_cell.angle_alpha   90.00
_cell.angle_beta   90.00
_cell.angle_gamma   90.00
#
_symmetry.space_group_name_H-M   'P 1'
#
loop_
_entity.id
_entity.type
_entity.pdbx_description
1 polymer ?
#
loop_
_entity_poly.entity_id
_entity_poly.type
_entity_poly.pdbx_seq_one_letter_code
_entity_poly.pdbx_strand_id
1 'polypeptide(L)'
;MGAFGGLIFTNKGKLLQSKAQTGVNLHYTRIAMGDGQLGSTPILALNGLISEKKSLSISKLKVQSDGKATVGTTWSNNDLTEGFYFREIGVFAQDPDLGEILYCYANAGALAEYIPAGGGTDIIERNLDIVTIVGNATNVTAKIDTSLVFASVAELQNLEREILLQINEIKQEIKNINTFVHESVLYRWGFSLSAAGEPQIWYEEVVE
;
A
#
# COMPACT_ATOMS: atom_id res chain seq x y z
N MET A 1 14.94 -5.14 -12.09
CA MET A 1 15.19 -3.78 -11.59
C MET A 1 15.03 -2.84 -12.76
N GLY A 2 13.99 -1.99 -12.73
CA GLY A 2 13.58 -1.20 -13.89
C GLY A 2 14.63 -0.17 -14.32
N ALA A 3 14.61 0.18 -15.60
CA ALA A 3 15.52 1.12 -16.27
C ALA A 3 15.58 2.55 -15.67
N PHE A 4 14.77 2.82 -14.65
CA PHE A 4 14.68 4.10 -13.96
C PHE A 4 15.66 4.11 -12.78
N GLY A 5 16.61 5.04 -12.78
CA GLY A 5 17.64 5.20 -11.73
C GLY A 5 17.12 5.66 -10.35
N GLY A 6 15.85 5.40 -10.04
CA GLY A 6 15.14 5.90 -8.85
C GLY A 6 14.26 7.11 -9.14
N LEU A 7 13.28 7.34 -8.27
CA LEU A 7 12.43 8.53 -8.31
C LEU A 7 13.04 9.68 -7.53
N ILE A 8 13.01 10.86 -8.12
CA ILE A 8 13.50 12.10 -7.54
C ILE A 8 12.31 13.05 -7.33
N PHE A 9 12.26 13.70 -6.17
CA PHE A 9 11.25 14.70 -5.87
C PHE A 9 11.42 15.97 -6.71
N THR A 10 10.29 16.53 -7.13
CA THR A 10 10.25 17.93 -7.59
C THR A 10 10.28 18.88 -6.39
N ASN A 11 10.53 20.17 -6.62
CA ASN A 11 10.44 21.18 -5.57
C ASN A 11 9.04 21.23 -4.96
N LYS A 12 7.99 21.12 -5.79
CA LYS A 12 6.60 21.06 -5.32
C LYS A 12 6.34 19.79 -4.52
N GLY A 13 6.86 18.65 -4.95
CA GLY A 13 6.76 17.39 -4.22
C GLY A 13 7.40 17.43 -2.84
N LYS A 14 8.59 18.04 -2.70
CA LYS A 14 9.23 18.25 -1.39
C LYS A 14 8.39 19.13 -0.47
N LEU A 15 7.81 20.21 -1.00
CA LEU A 15 6.94 21.10 -0.23
C LEU A 15 5.67 20.37 0.24
N LEU A 16 5.02 19.62 -0.65
CA LEU A 16 3.84 18.82 -0.27
C LEU A 16 4.21 17.74 0.77
N GLN A 17 5.37 17.10 0.63
CA GLN A 17 5.85 16.12 1.60
C GLN A 17 6.08 16.77 2.98
N SER A 18 6.61 18.00 3.02
CA SER A 18 6.78 18.73 4.28
C SER A 18 5.42 19.08 4.92
N LYS A 19 4.44 19.49 4.12
CA LYS A 19 3.05 19.70 4.59
C LYS A 19 2.44 18.41 5.12
N ALA A 20 2.68 17.29 4.44
CA ALA A 20 2.16 15.99 4.83
C ALA A 20 2.70 15.53 6.19
N GLN A 21 3.97 15.80 6.48
CA GLN A 21 4.57 15.54 7.79
C GLN A 21 3.95 16.38 8.92
N THR A 22 3.37 17.54 8.60
CA THR A 22 2.63 18.37 9.56
C THR A 22 1.15 17.97 9.73
N GLY A 23 0.71 16.90 9.07
CA GLY A 23 -0.64 16.34 9.21
C GLY A 23 -1.57 16.57 8.01
N VAL A 24 -1.11 17.27 6.96
CA VAL A 24 -1.87 17.39 5.71
C VAL A 24 -1.98 16.02 5.03
N ASN A 25 -3.15 15.71 4.47
CA ASN A 25 -3.34 14.45 3.74
C ASN A 25 -2.52 14.47 2.44
N LEU A 26 -1.61 13.50 2.28
CA LEU A 26 -0.89 13.25 1.05
C LEU A 26 -1.76 12.39 0.14
N HIS A 27 -2.43 13.03 -0.82
CA HIS A 27 -3.36 12.36 -1.73
C HIS A 27 -2.76 12.20 -3.13
N TYR A 28 -2.40 10.97 -3.51
CA TYR A 28 -1.97 10.65 -4.87
C TYR A 28 -3.15 10.60 -5.83
N THR A 29 -3.03 11.26 -6.98
CA THR A 29 -4.15 11.39 -7.92
C THR A 29 -4.03 10.44 -9.10
N ARG A 30 -2.83 10.33 -9.69
CA ARG A 30 -2.55 9.52 -10.87
C ARG A 30 -1.05 9.25 -11.05
N ILE A 31 -0.73 8.28 -11.89
CA ILE A 31 0.61 8.04 -12.41
C ILE A 31 0.60 8.44 -13.88
N ALA A 32 1.68 9.04 -14.39
CA ALA A 32 1.80 9.33 -15.82
C ALA A 32 3.08 8.73 -16.39
N MET A 33 3.04 8.36 -17.66
CA MET A 33 4.18 7.84 -18.41
C MET A 33 4.33 8.56 -19.76
N GLY A 34 5.57 8.63 -20.24
CA GLY A 34 5.90 9.38 -21.44
C GLY A 34 7.22 9.00 -22.07
N ASP A 35 7.57 9.71 -23.15
CA ASP A 35 8.82 9.57 -23.91
C ASP A 35 9.77 10.76 -23.78
N GLY A 36 9.45 11.68 -22.87
CA GLY A 36 10.22 12.89 -22.62
C GLY A 36 11.68 12.63 -22.29
N GLN A 37 12.56 13.41 -22.92
CA GLN A 37 14.00 13.35 -22.66
C GLN A 37 14.39 14.47 -21.71
N LEU A 38 15.00 14.11 -20.58
CA LEU A 38 15.34 15.07 -19.52
C LEU A 38 16.30 16.18 -19.99
N GLY A 39 17.27 15.83 -20.85
CA GLY A 39 18.28 16.77 -21.34
C GLY A 39 19.06 17.41 -20.19
N SER A 40 19.15 18.74 -20.18
CA SER A 40 19.78 19.54 -19.11
C SER A 40 18.78 20.06 -18.06
N THR A 41 17.48 19.73 -18.19
CA THR A 41 16.45 20.25 -17.28
C THR A 41 16.57 19.57 -15.91
N PRO A 42 16.70 20.32 -14.81
CA PRO A 42 16.74 19.72 -13.49
C PRO A 42 15.36 19.18 -13.11
N ILE A 43 15.30 17.92 -12.67
CA ILE A 43 14.05 17.26 -12.24
C ILE A 43 13.32 18.08 -11.16
N LEU A 44 14.07 18.75 -10.28
CA LEU A 44 13.53 19.57 -9.21
C LEU A 44 12.62 20.71 -9.70
N ALA A 45 12.85 21.21 -10.91
CA ALA A 45 12.07 22.32 -11.48
C ALA A 45 10.84 21.85 -12.29
N LEU A 46 10.67 20.54 -12.48
CA LEU A 46 9.57 20.02 -13.27
C LEU A 46 8.23 20.21 -12.56
N ASN A 47 7.24 20.64 -13.34
CA ASN A 47 5.85 20.78 -12.90
C ASN A 47 4.93 19.69 -13.48
N GLY A 48 5.43 18.94 -14.44
CA GLY A 48 4.75 17.86 -15.16
C GLY A 48 5.78 17.05 -15.95
N LEU A 49 5.32 16.01 -16.64
CA LEU A 49 6.15 15.26 -17.57
C LEU A 49 6.56 16.15 -18.75
N ILE A 50 7.68 15.83 -19.38
CA ILE A 50 8.20 16.59 -20.53
C ILE A 50 7.35 16.30 -21.77
N SER A 51 6.93 15.05 -21.95
CA SER A 51 6.09 14.56 -23.04
C SER A 51 5.24 13.38 -22.53
N GLU A 52 4.14 13.73 -21.86
CA GLU A 52 3.17 12.75 -21.38
C GLU A 52 2.48 12.04 -22.56
N LYS A 53 2.50 10.70 -22.55
CA LYS A 53 1.80 9.87 -23.54
C LYS A 53 0.59 9.17 -22.94
N LYS A 54 0.63 8.88 -21.64
CA LYS A 54 -0.46 8.18 -20.96
C LYS A 54 -0.60 8.60 -19.52
N SER A 55 -1.84 8.85 -19.14
CA SER A 55 -2.25 9.08 -17.76
C SER A 55 -2.93 7.80 -17.24
N LEU A 56 -2.47 7.31 -16.10
CA LEU A 56 -2.84 6.03 -15.53
C LEU A 56 -3.49 6.23 -14.16
N SER A 57 -4.65 5.61 -13.97
CA SER A 57 -5.31 5.53 -12.67
C SER A 57 -4.47 4.69 -11.70
N ILE A 58 -4.48 5.05 -10.43
CA ILE A 58 -3.82 4.26 -9.39
C ILE A 58 -4.71 3.04 -9.11
N SER A 59 -4.13 1.85 -9.10
CA SER A 59 -4.83 0.60 -8.78
C SER A 59 -4.44 0.06 -7.40
N LYS A 60 -3.32 0.51 -6.85
CA LYS A 60 -2.78 0.03 -5.58
C LYS A 60 -2.11 1.14 -4.78
N LEU A 61 -2.37 1.17 -3.48
CA LEU A 61 -1.61 1.97 -2.52
C LEU A 61 -1.27 1.10 -1.32
N LYS A 62 0.02 0.99 -1.00
CA LYS A 62 0.51 0.30 0.20
C LYS A 62 1.49 1.19 0.93
N VAL A 63 1.09 1.71 2.08
CA VAL A 63 1.98 2.44 3.00
C VAL A 63 2.84 1.44 3.76
N GLN A 64 4.13 1.70 3.85
CA GLN A 64 5.12 0.88 4.53
C GLN A 64 5.56 1.58 5.82
N SER A 65 5.94 0.81 6.83
CA SER A 65 6.35 1.32 8.15
C SER A 65 7.69 2.06 8.15
N ASP A 66 8.46 2.00 7.05
CA ASP A 66 9.75 2.68 6.89
C ASP A 66 9.63 4.09 6.28
N GLY A 67 8.43 4.66 6.27
CA GLY A 67 8.16 5.97 5.69
C GLY A 67 8.17 5.99 4.17
N LYS A 68 7.88 4.84 3.54
CA LYS A 68 7.65 4.72 2.09
C LYS A 68 6.21 4.34 1.79
N ALA A 69 5.77 4.66 0.59
CA ALA A 69 4.50 4.18 0.06
C ALA A 69 4.71 3.62 -1.36
N THR A 70 4.19 2.42 -1.60
CA THR A 70 4.11 1.84 -2.93
C THR A 70 2.81 2.28 -3.57
N VAL A 71 2.91 3.01 -4.68
CA VAL A 71 1.79 3.41 -5.54
C VAL A 71 1.86 2.56 -6.81
N GLY A 72 0.87 1.71 -7.00
CA GLY A 72 0.82 0.78 -8.13
C GLY A 72 -0.23 1.18 -9.16
N THR A 73 0.04 0.87 -10.43
CA THR A 73 -0.89 1.02 -11.54
C THR A 73 -0.76 -0.16 -12.51
N THR A 74 -1.79 -0.40 -13.29
CA THR A 74 -1.78 -1.37 -14.39
C THR A 74 -2.00 -0.61 -15.70
N TRP A 75 -1.32 -1.04 -16.76
CA TRP A 75 -1.48 -0.43 -18.06
C TRP A 75 -1.32 -1.44 -19.19
N SER A 76 -1.96 -1.15 -20.31
CA SER A 76 -1.85 -1.93 -21.55
C SER A 76 -1.44 -1.04 -22.72
N ASN A 77 -0.83 -1.62 -23.76
CA ASN A 77 -0.60 -0.93 -25.02
C ASN A 77 -1.82 -0.96 -25.96
N ASN A 78 -2.91 -1.64 -25.61
CA ASN A 78 -4.04 -1.89 -26.52
C ASN A 78 -4.70 -0.61 -27.07
N ASP A 79 -4.74 0.45 -26.27
CA ASP A 79 -5.27 1.78 -26.61
C ASP A 79 -4.21 2.74 -27.18
N LEU A 80 -2.96 2.30 -27.35
CA LEU A 80 -1.91 3.12 -27.98
C LEU A 80 -2.06 3.08 -29.50
N THR A 81 -2.27 4.24 -30.12
CA THR A 81 -2.29 4.36 -31.59
C THR A 81 -0.88 4.36 -32.19
N GLU A 82 0.11 4.85 -31.43
CA GLU A 82 1.50 4.93 -31.84
C GLU A 82 2.40 4.36 -30.74
N GLY A 83 3.47 3.67 -31.17
CA GLY A 83 4.48 3.19 -30.23
C GLY A 83 5.37 4.34 -29.75
N PHE A 84 5.89 4.22 -28.53
CA PHE A 84 6.76 5.24 -27.95
C PHE A 84 7.85 4.61 -27.08
N TYR A 85 8.94 5.35 -26.87
CA TYR A 85 9.97 4.94 -25.92
C TYR A 85 9.53 5.33 -24.52
N PHE A 86 9.21 4.36 -23.67
CA PHE A 86 8.89 4.62 -22.28
C PHE A 86 10.14 5.07 -21.52
N ARG A 87 10.25 6.39 -21.40
CA ARG A 87 11.45 7.08 -20.92
C ARG A 87 11.21 7.85 -19.65
N GLU A 88 10.00 8.33 -19.40
CA GLU A 88 9.69 9.09 -18.19
C GLU A 88 8.45 8.55 -17.49
N ILE A 89 8.48 8.64 -16.17
CA ILE A 89 7.37 8.29 -15.30
C ILE A 89 7.27 9.34 -14.18
N GLY A 90 6.04 9.72 -13.84
CA GLY A 90 5.76 10.64 -12.75
C GLY A 90 4.59 10.19 -11.89
N VAL A 91 4.67 10.51 -10.61
CA VAL A 91 3.57 10.34 -9.65
C VAL A 91 3.00 11.73 -9.36
N PHE A 92 1.70 11.90 -9.52
CA PHE A 92 1.00 13.13 -9.22
C PHE A 92 0.26 13.05 -7.90
N ALA A 93 0.18 14.19 -7.22
CA ALA A 93 -0.51 14.33 -5.95
C ALA A 93 -1.24 15.67 -5.87
N GLN A 94 -2.29 15.70 -5.06
CA GLN A 94 -3.05 16.90 -4.79
C GLN A 94 -2.36 17.72 -3.70
N ASP A 95 -1.95 18.94 -4.03
CA ASP A 95 -1.57 19.97 -3.07
C ASP A 95 -2.80 20.83 -2.73
N PRO A 96 -3.03 21.16 -1.43
CA PRO A 96 -4.19 21.96 -1.02
C PRO A 96 -4.16 23.39 -1.55
N ASP A 97 -2.99 23.94 -1.85
CA ASP A 97 -2.81 25.32 -2.29
C ASP A 97 -2.63 25.43 -3.81
N LEU A 98 -1.93 24.45 -4.41
CA LEU A 98 -1.50 24.52 -5.82
C LEU A 98 -2.30 23.66 -6.79
N GLY A 99 -3.21 22.82 -6.30
CA GLY A 99 -3.90 21.85 -7.15
C GLY A 99 -3.09 20.57 -7.35
N GLU A 100 -3.32 19.87 -8.46
CA GLU A 100 -2.53 18.69 -8.81
C GLU A 100 -1.09 19.09 -9.18
N ILE A 101 -0.12 18.41 -8.59
CA ILE A 101 1.31 18.65 -8.79
C ILE A 101 2.04 17.36 -9.13
N LEU A 102 3.15 17.47 -9.87
CA LEU A 102 4.11 16.38 -10.03
C LEU A 102 4.89 16.20 -8.71
N TYR A 103 4.64 15.11 -7.99
CA TYR A 103 5.25 14.81 -6.71
C TYR A 103 6.68 14.27 -6.88
N CYS A 104 6.81 13.21 -7.67
CA CYS A 104 8.09 12.56 -7.98
C CYS A 104 8.17 12.22 -9.46
N TYR A 105 9.39 12.15 -9.96
CA TYR A 105 9.68 11.88 -11.36
C TYR A 105 10.91 10.99 -11.51
N ALA A 106 10.89 10.11 -12.50
CA ALA A 106 12.06 9.36 -12.93
C ALA A 106 12.18 9.34 -14.46
N ASN A 107 13.42 9.24 -14.93
CA ASN A 107 13.73 9.11 -16.35
C ASN A 107 14.69 7.93 -16.57
N ALA A 108 14.42 7.11 -17.58
CA ALA A 108 15.24 5.96 -17.96
C ALA A 108 16.39 6.34 -18.92
N GLY A 109 16.41 7.57 -19.46
CA GLY A 109 17.44 8.05 -20.36
C GLY A 109 17.63 7.13 -21.58
N ALA A 110 18.86 6.65 -21.77
CA ALA A 110 19.21 5.74 -22.87
C ALA A 110 18.72 4.30 -22.65
N LEU A 111 18.29 3.94 -21.44
CA LEU A 111 17.76 2.62 -21.10
C LEU A 111 16.24 2.52 -21.33
N ALA A 112 15.63 3.52 -21.99
CA ALA A 112 14.22 3.54 -22.29
C ALA A 112 13.80 2.33 -23.15
N GLU A 113 12.71 1.70 -22.77
CA GLU A 113 12.13 0.56 -23.49
C GLU A 113 11.18 1.05 -24.57
N TYR A 114 11.25 0.48 -25.77
CA TYR A 114 10.26 0.78 -26.81
C TYR A 114 8.98 -0.03 -26.57
N ILE A 115 7.85 0.66 -26.56
CA ILE A 115 6.52 0.08 -26.41
C ILE A 115 5.82 0.20 -27.76
N PRO A 116 5.46 -0.91 -28.43
CA PRO A 116 4.75 -0.86 -29.70
C PRO A 116 3.31 -0.38 -29.52
N ALA A 117 2.74 0.17 -30.60
CA ALA A 117 1.32 0.50 -30.67
C ALA A 117 0.44 -0.74 -30.41
N GLY A 118 -0.79 -0.50 -29.96
CA GLY A 118 -1.83 -1.50 -29.83
C GLY A 118 -2.39 -1.94 -31.18
N GLY A 119 -3.25 -2.97 -31.16
CA GLY A 119 -3.93 -3.50 -32.34
C GLY A 119 -3.11 -4.50 -33.18
N GLY A 120 -1.87 -4.80 -32.80
CA GLY A 120 -1.10 -5.94 -33.32
C GLY A 120 -1.41 -7.27 -32.61
N THR A 121 -0.67 -8.33 -32.92
CA THR A 121 -0.78 -9.63 -32.23
C THR A 121 -0.26 -9.60 -30.78
N ASP A 122 0.57 -8.61 -30.44
CA ASP A 122 1.25 -8.53 -29.16
C ASP A 122 0.58 -7.49 -28.25
N ILE A 123 -0.41 -7.94 -27.48
CA ILE A 123 -0.98 -7.17 -26.38
C ILE A 123 -0.04 -7.29 -25.18
N ILE A 124 0.47 -6.15 -24.73
CA ILE A 124 1.31 -6.03 -23.54
C ILE A 124 0.44 -5.47 -22.43
N GLU A 125 0.38 -6.19 -21.32
CA GLU A 125 -0.19 -5.70 -20.06
C GLU A 125 0.90 -5.79 -18.99
N ARG A 126 1.09 -4.70 -18.23
CA ARG A 126 2.10 -4.65 -17.17
C ARG A 126 1.59 -3.95 -15.92
N ASN A 127 2.01 -4.48 -14.79
CA ASN A 127 1.84 -3.86 -13.48
C ASN A 127 3.10 -3.05 -13.15
N LEU A 128 2.92 -1.79 -12.77
CA LEU A 128 3.99 -0.89 -12.36
C LEU A 128 3.79 -0.54 -10.89
N ASP A 129 4.73 -0.94 -10.04
CA ASP A 129 4.79 -0.56 -8.64
C ASP A 129 5.87 0.51 -8.45
N ILE A 130 5.45 1.70 -8.02
CA ILE A 130 6.33 2.84 -7.77
C ILE A 130 6.50 3.04 -6.28
N VAL A 131 7.72 2.89 -5.79
CA VAL A 131 8.04 3.19 -4.39
C VAL A 131 8.37 4.67 -4.24
N THR A 132 7.56 5.37 -3.46
CA THR A 132 7.71 6.78 -3.13
C THR A 132 8.05 6.94 -1.65
N ILE A 133 8.72 8.04 -1.29
CA ILE A 133 9.01 8.37 0.12
C ILE A 133 7.88 9.28 0.63
N VAL A 134 7.34 8.96 1.80
CA VAL A 134 6.29 9.73 2.50
C VAL A 134 6.74 10.22 3.88
N GLY A 135 7.88 9.72 4.39
CA GLY A 135 8.42 10.08 5.69
C GLY A 135 7.45 9.70 6.81
N ASN A 136 7.21 10.64 7.73
CA ASN A 136 6.31 10.45 8.87
C ASN A 136 4.86 10.88 8.58
N ALA A 137 4.48 11.06 7.31
CA ALA A 137 3.11 11.40 6.95
C ALA A 137 2.15 10.30 7.44
N THR A 138 1.20 10.68 8.29
CA THR A 138 0.23 9.75 8.90
C THR A 138 -0.98 9.50 8.01
N ASN A 139 -1.31 10.46 7.14
CA ASN A 139 -2.45 10.40 6.24
C ASN A 139 -1.95 10.34 4.79
N VAL A 140 -1.83 9.13 4.24
CA VAL A 140 -1.46 8.90 2.84
C VAL A 140 -2.62 8.17 2.15
N THR A 141 -3.16 8.78 1.11
CA THR A 141 -4.31 8.26 0.36
C THR A 141 -4.04 8.32 -1.14
N ALA A 142 -4.84 7.59 -1.92
CA ALA A 142 -4.78 7.64 -3.38
C ALA A 142 -6.18 7.59 -3.97
N LYS A 143 -6.37 8.25 -5.12
CA LYS A 143 -7.55 8.08 -5.96
C LYS A 143 -7.45 6.75 -6.68
N ILE A 144 -8.00 5.70 -6.07
CA ILE A 144 -8.02 4.35 -6.65
C ILE A 144 -9.26 4.19 -7.52
N ASP A 145 -9.07 3.87 -8.79
CA ASP A 145 -10.18 3.51 -9.68
C ASP A 145 -10.56 2.05 -9.45
N THR A 146 -11.67 1.82 -8.75
CA THR A 146 -12.11 0.48 -8.34
C THR A 146 -12.56 -0.42 -9.50
N SER A 147 -12.66 0.11 -10.72
CA SER A 147 -13.07 -0.67 -11.90
C SER A 147 -11.95 -1.58 -12.46
N LEU A 148 -10.68 -1.28 -12.13
CA LEU A 148 -9.50 -1.98 -12.66
C LEU A 148 -8.54 -2.47 -11.56
N VAL A 149 -9.06 -2.75 -10.36
CA VAL A 149 -8.26 -3.26 -9.24
C VAL A 149 -8.16 -4.78 -9.34
N PHE A 150 -6.97 -5.27 -9.66
CA PHE A 150 -6.65 -6.69 -9.63
C PHE A 150 -5.83 -6.98 -8.36
N ALA A 151 -6.33 -7.88 -7.52
CA ALA A 151 -5.53 -8.45 -6.44
C ALA A 151 -4.68 -9.59 -7.03
N SER A 152 -3.38 -9.59 -6.74
CA SER A 152 -2.54 -10.74 -7.12
C SER A 152 -2.96 -11.98 -6.33
N VAL A 153 -2.79 -13.16 -6.92
CA VAL A 153 -3.03 -14.44 -6.22
C VAL A 153 -2.22 -14.52 -4.92
N ALA A 154 -1.00 -13.99 -4.92
CA ALA A 154 -0.16 -13.94 -3.73
C ALA A 154 -0.73 -13.04 -2.63
N GLU A 155 -1.34 -11.89 -2.98
CA GLU A 155 -2.02 -11.02 -2.01
C GLU A 155 -3.25 -11.70 -1.43
N LEU A 156 -4.04 -12.40 -2.25
CA LEU A 156 -5.20 -13.17 -1.79
C LEU A 156 -4.78 -14.31 -0.86
N GLN A 157 -3.71 -15.04 -1.19
CA GLN A 157 -3.17 -16.11 -0.34
C GLN A 157 -2.59 -15.59 0.98
N ASN A 158 -1.96 -14.42 0.97
CA ASN A 158 -1.49 -13.80 2.20
C ASN A 158 -2.66 -13.38 3.10
N LEU A 159 -3.72 -12.81 2.51
CA LEU A 159 -4.94 -12.47 3.23
C LEU A 159 -5.62 -13.72 3.81
N GLU A 160 -5.71 -14.80 3.01
CA GLU A 160 -6.23 -16.09 3.48
C GLU A 160 -5.42 -16.62 4.66
N ARG A 161 -4.09 -16.52 4.60
CA ARG A 161 -3.22 -16.93 5.71
C ARG A 161 -3.44 -16.08 6.97
N GLU A 162 -3.53 -14.76 6.84
CA GLU A 162 -3.81 -13.87 7.97
C GLU A 162 -5.16 -14.17 8.63
N ILE A 163 -6.20 -14.38 7.83
CA ILE A 163 -7.53 -14.78 8.32
C ILE A 163 -7.46 -16.13 9.05
N LEU A 164 -6.74 -17.11 8.50
CA LEU A 164 -6.59 -18.41 9.15
C LEU A 164 -5.84 -18.32 10.49
N LEU A 165 -4.85 -17.44 10.60
CA LEU A 165 -4.16 -17.19 11.87
C LEU A 165 -5.12 -16.62 12.91
N GLN A 166 -5.90 -15.60 12.56
CA GLN A 166 -6.89 -15.01 13.47
C GLN A 166 -7.97 -16.01 13.90
N ILE A 167 -8.48 -16.84 12.97
CA ILE A 167 -9.45 -17.89 13.30
C ILE A 167 -8.86 -18.90 14.29
N ASN A 168 -7.59 -19.26 14.12
CA ASN A 168 -6.94 -20.19 15.03
C ASN A 168 -6.73 -19.59 16.42
N GLU A 169 -6.37 -18.32 16.54
CA GLU A 169 -6.29 -17.61 17.83
C GLU A 169 -7.64 -17.62 18.54
N ILE A 170 -8.71 -17.20 17.84
CA ILE A 170 -10.08 -17.20 18.39
C ILE A 170 -10.51 -18.61 18.84
N LYS A 171 -10.18 -19.65 18.06
CA LYS A 171 -10.48 -21.03 18.45
C LYS A 171 -9.78 -21.46 19.73
N GLN A 172 -8.53 -21.03 19.95
CA GLN A 172 -7.82 -21.31 21.19
C GLN A 172 -8.44 -20.58 22.38
N GLU A 173 -8.84 -19.32 22.20
CA GLU A 173 -9.54 -18.57 23.25
C GLU A 173 -10.88 -19.24 23.62
N ILE A 174 -11.70 -19.63 22.65
CA ILE A 174 -12.95 -20.35 22.89
C ILE A 174 -12.68 -21.66 23.63
N LYS A 175 -11.62 -22.39 23.25
CA LYS A 175 -11.25 -23.63 23.94
C LYS A 175 -10.89 -23.37 25.39
N ASN A 176 -10.08 -22.35 25.67
CA ASN A 176 -9.69 -21.97 27.04
C ASN A 176 -10.91 -21.57 27.87
N ILE A 177 -11.84 -20.80 27.29
CA ILE A 177 -13.11 -20.43 27.94
C ILE A 177 -13.94 -21.67 28.24
N ASN A 178 -14.10 -22.59 27.29
CA ASN A 178 -14.86 -23.82 27.50
C ASN A 178 -14.24 -24.70 28.60
N THR A 179 -12.91 -24.81 28.66
CA THR A 179 -12.22 -25.51 29.74
C THR A 179 -12.50 -24.84 31.09
N PHE A 180 -12.39 -23.51 31.17
CA PHE A 180 -12.68 -22.76 32.39
C PHE A 180 -14.15 -22.91 32.84
N VAL A 181 -15.10 -22.82 31.91
CA VAL A 181 -16.53 -23.03 32.20
C VAL A 181 -16.78 -24.46 32.67
N HIS A 182 -16.20 -25.46 32.00
CA HIS A 182 -16.36 -26.85 32.38
C HIS A 182 -15.78 -27.14 33.78
N GLU A 183 -14.60 -26.61 34.10
CA GLU A 183 -13.99 -26.73 35.44
C GLU A 183 -14.80 -25.99 36.53
N SER A 184 -15.36 -24.82 36.21
CA SER A 184 -16.18 -24.05 37.18
C SER A 184 -17.59 -24.64 37.40
N VAL A 185 -18.11 -25.40 36.44
CA VAL A 185 -19.36 -26.15 36.60
C VAL A 185 -19.11 -27.46 37.36
N LEU A 186 -18.01 -28.15 37.08
CA LEU A 186 -17.66 -29.40 37.76
C LEU A 186 -17.18 -29.22 39.19
N TYR A 187 -16.61 -28.07 39.56
CA TYR A 187 -16.02 -27.87 40.87
C TYR A 187 -16.56 -26.63 41.57
N ARG A 188 -17.10 -26.81 42.78
CA ARG A 188 -17.49 -25.71 43.65
C ARG A 188 -16.33 -25.41 44.60
N TRP A 189 -15.88 -24.16 44.59
CA TRP A 189 -14.75 -23.71 45.40
C TRP A 189 -15.27 -23.02 46.65
N GLY A 190 -14.76 -23.43 47.81
CA GLY A 190 -15.16 -22.88 49.10
C GLY A 190 -13.96 -22.47 49.94
N PHE A 191 -14.17 -21.47 50.79
CA PHE A 191 -13.20 -21.02 51.77
C PHE A 191 -13.81 -21.14 53.15
N SER A 192 -13.14 -21.85 54.05
CA SER A 192 -13.53 -21.89 55.45
C SER A 192 -12.44 -21.27 56.33
N LEU A 193 -12.88 -20.45 57.27
CA LEU A 193 -12.03 -19.84 58.28
C LEU A 193 -12.55 -20.28 59.64
N SER A 194 -11.73 -21.02 60.40
CA SER A 194 -12.04 -21.33 61.79
C SER A 194 -11.42 -20.26 62.69
N ALA A 195 -12.06 -19.95 63.82
CA ALA A 195 -11.66 -18.87 64.73
C ALA A 195 -10.25 -19.02 65.35
N ALA A 196 -9.56 -20.14 65.12
CA ALA A 196 -8.21 -20.39 65.63
C ALA A 196 -7.28 -21.14 64.64
N GLY A 197 -7.65 -21.27 63.35
CA GLY A 197 -6.91 -22.09 62.38
C GLY A 197 -6.57 -21.36 61.08
N GLU A 198 -5.48 -21.78 60.43
CA GLU A 198 -5.07 -21.26 59.13
C GLU A 198 -6.20 -21.43 58.09
N PRO A 199 -6.39 -20.46 57.19
CA PRO A 199 -7.39 -20.53 56.14
C PRO A 199 -7.23 -21.79 55.28
N GLN A 200 -8.32 -22.53 55.09
CA GLN A 200 -8.36 -23.75 54.27
C GLN A 200 -9.21 -23.50 53.02
N ILE A 201 -8.62 -23.75 51.84
CA ILE A 201 -9.32 -23.77 50.55
C ILE A 201 -9.69 -25.22 50.26
N TRP A 202 -10.95 -25.48 49.91
CA TRP A 202 -11.42 -26.80 49.53
C TRP A 202 -12.16 -26.77 48.18
N TYR A 203 -12.11 -27.90 47.48
CA TYR A 203 -12.80 -28.14 46.22
C TYR A 203 -13.70 -29.36 46.36
N GLU A 204 -14.93 -29.26 45.86
CA GLU A 204 -15.90 -30.36 45.85
C GLU A 204 -16.42 -30.54 44.42
N GLU A 205 -16.42 -31.78 43.93
CA GLU A 205 -16.96 -32.12 42.62
C GLU A 205 -18.50 -32.03 42.68
N VAL A 206 -19.10 -31.25 41.80
CA VAL A 206 -20.54 -31.09 41.70
C VAL A 206 -21.09 -32.32 40.98
N VAL A 207 -21.38 -33.37 41.74
CA VAL A 207 -22.08 -34.55 41.23
C VAL A 207 -23.57 -34.21 41.11
N GLU A 208 -24.13 -34.33 39.91
CA GLU A 208 -25.59 -34.21 39.66
C GLU A 208 -26.41 -35.20 40.52
#